data_AF-A0A2I7K6F5-F1
#
_entry.id   AF-A0A2I7K6F5-F1
#
_cell.length_a   1.000
_cell.length_b   1.000
_cell.length_c   1.000
_cell.angle_alpha   90.00
_cell.angle_beta   90.00
_cell.angle_gamma   90.00
#
_symmetry.space_group_name_H-M   'P 1'
#
loop_
_entity.id
_entity.type
_entity.pdbx_description
1 polymer ?
#
loop_
_entity_poly.entity_id
_entity_poly.type
_entity_poly.pdbx_seq_one_letter_code
_entity_poly.pdbx_strand_id
1 'polypeptide(L)'
;MTRFLLLLSTAYMCATSALAMGPWKGNAAPCGGDLACELGERSYHVMEPEDWDGVTPLPVLLHFHGWSRTGKHAQRSDRVGASAKRRGVLLVTPNGRGKSWNFWTAGTEDVPFADAVLDDVNRRYPVDQKKVYVSGYSYGSAMAWRYVCQSGADVAALLAVAGSIDQTETCPQAPEEVRHVHGLADQVMDFPMGPGGDVTYPVALWRRAFGCNGAGAPQKDWQARSFLTFSRTSWSCAGRDVTLDLHPGGHFIPHGWIGRQLDELLGLTPSYP
;
A
#
# COMPACT_ATOMS: atom_id res chain seq x y z
N MET A 1 9.78 62.03 50.95
CA MET A 1 9.45 61.61 49.57
C MET A 1 10.76 61.06 49.03
N THR A 2 10.97 59.77 48.80
CA THR A 2 10.26 58.89 47.86
C THR A 2 10.57 57.43 48.24
N ARG A 3 9.54 56.59 48.42
CA ARG A 3 9.69 55.15 48.72
C ARG A 3 9.86 54.36 47.42
N PHE A 4 10.91 53.56 47.31
CA PHE A 4 11.07 52.55 46.25
C PHE A 4 10.31 51.27 46.66
N LEU A 5 9.28 50.88 45.90
CA LEU A 5 8.66 49.56 46.00
C LEU A 5 9.37 48.61 45.01
N LEU A 6 9.95 47.53 45.53
CA LEU A 6 10.31 46.35 44.73
C LEU A 6 9.04 45.52 44.47
N LEU A 7 8.67 45.37 43.21
CA LEU A 7 7.67 44.40 42.75
C LEU A 7 8.39 43.07 42.44
N LEU A 8 8.17 42.06 43.28
CA LEU A 8 8.54 40.67 43.02
C LEU A 8 7.47 40.04 42.12
N SER A 9 7.76 39.91 40.83
CA SER A 9 6.96 39.12 39.89
C SER A 9 7.33 37.64 40.01
N THR A 10 6.47 36.85 40.65
CA THR A 10 6.55 35.38 40.65
C THR A 10 6.07 34.85 39.29
N ALA A 11 7.01 34.47 38.43
CA ALA A 11 6.72 33.73 37.22
C ALA A 11 6.34 32.29 37.58
N TYR A 12 5.06 31.94 37.44
CA TYR A 12 4.58 30.55 37.46
C TYR A 12 5.06 29.86 36.17
N MET A 13 6.17 29.12 36.24
CA MET A 13 6.52 28.15 35.20
C MET A 13 5.53 26.99 35.29
N CYS A 14 4.56 26.97 34.39
CA CYS A 14 3.74 25.80 34.14
C CYS A 14 4.64 24.76 33.45
N ALA A 15 5.21 23.84 34.23
CA ALA A 15 5.93 22.70 33.70
C ALA A 15 4.91 21.78 33.02
N THR A 16 4.76 21.93 31.70
CA THR A 16 4.10 20.90 30.88
C THR A 16 5.01 19.69 30.86
N SER A 17 4.64 18.66 31.61
CA SER A 17 5.24 17.33 31.55
C SER A 17 5.05 16.78 30.14
N ALA A 18 6.02 17.03 29.26
CA ALA A 18 6.16 16.25 28.04
C ALA A 18 6.48 14.82 28.49
N LEU A 19 5.48 13.94 28.47
CA LEU A 19 5.71 12.51 28.50
C LEU A 19 6.58 12.17 27.29
N ALA A 20 7.88 12.03 27.51
CA ALA A 20 8.78 11.42 26.57
C ALA A 20 8.30 9.98 26.37
N MET A 21 7.50 9.75 25.33
CA MET A 21 7.17 8.42 24.85
C MET A 21 8.50 7.79 24.45
N GLY A 22 9.00 6.88 25.29
CA GLY A 22 10.19 6.09 25.04
C GLY A 22 10.07 5.32 23.71
N PRO A 23 11.16 4.70 23.24
CA PRO A 23 11.22 4.11 21.91
C PRO A 23 10.08 3.11 21.75
N TRP A 24 9.33 3.22 20.65
CA TRP A 24 8.12 2.46 20.34
C TRP A 24 8.35 0.95 20.13
N LYS A 25 9.39 0.37 20.72
CA LYS A 25 9.56 -1.07 20.82
C LYS A 25 8.76 -1.54 22.02
N GLY A 26 7.45 -1.74 21.84
CA GLY A 26 6.60 -2.40 22.82
C GLY A 26 7.14 -3.79 23.19
N ASN A 27 6.61 -4.40 24.25
CA ASN A 27 6.99 -5.71 24.79
C ASN A 27 6.76 -6.92 23.84
N ALA A 28 6.57 -6.69 22.54
CA ALA A 28 6.39 -7.73 21.56
C ALA A 28 7.71 -8.46 21.27
N ALA A 29 7.63 -9.75 20.94
CA ALA A 29 8.81 -10.53 20.59
C ALA A 29 9.60 -9.82 19.47
N PRO A 30 10.94 -9.77 19.57
CA PRO A 30 11.76 -9.06 18.60
C PRO A 30 11.58 -9.69 17.21
N CYS A 31 11.23 -8.86 16.23
CA CYS A 31 11.16 -9.20 14.82
C CYS A 31 11.54 -7.95 14.00
N GLY A 32 11.64 -8.11 12.68
CA GLY A 32 12.04 -7.04 11.76
C GLY A 32 13.39 -7.31 11.09
N GLY A 33 13.66 -6.56 10.02
CA GLY A 33 14.76 -6.88 9.12
C GLY A 33 14.53 -8.26 8.50
N ASP A 34 15.48 -9.17 8.64
CA ASP A 34 15.38 -10.52 8.06
C ASP A 34 14.52 -11.51 8.87
N LEU A 35 14.13 -11.16 10.10
CA LEU A 35 13.36 -11.99 11.03
C LEU A 35 11.86 -11.73 10.90
N ALA A 36 11.07 -12.80 10.78
CA ALA A 36 9.62 -12.71 10.72
C ALA A 36 9.02 -12.33 12.09
N CYS A 37 7.93 -11.58 12.05
CA CYS A 37 7.05 -11.33 13.17
C CYS A 37 6.00 -12.43 13.23
N GLU A 38 6.01 -13.24 14.29
CA GLU A 38 5.01 -14.28 14.52
C GLU A 38 3.68 -13.66 14.99
N LEU A 39 2.57 -14.15 14.46
CA LEU A 39 1.21 -13.72 14.75
C LEU A 39 0.27 -14.94 14.72
N GLY A 40 0.12 -15.58 15.87
CA GLY A 40 -0.59 -16.86 15.97
C GLY A 40 0.15 -17.97 15.22
N GLU A 41 -0.54 -18.65 14.30
CA GLU A 41 0.05 -19.69 13.43
C GLU A 41 0.63 -19.14 12.11
N ARG A 42 0.61 -17.82 11.94
CA ARG A 42 1.07 -17.14 10.74
C ARG A 42 2.13 -16.12 11.08
N SER A 43 2.75 -15.55 10.07
CA SER A 43 3.80 -14.56 10.26
C SER A 43 3.82 -13.53 9.16
N TYR A 44 4.52 -12.44 9.41
CA TYR A 44 4.76 -11.39 8.43
C TYR A 44 6.19 -10.85 8.58
N HIS A 45 6.65 -10.06 7.63
CA HIS A 45 7.91 -9.34 7.75
C HIS A 45 7.69 -7.83 7.71
N VAL A 46 8.60 -7.10 8.34
CA VAL A 46 8.64 -5.63 8.32
C VAL A 46 10.02 -5.16 7.88
N MET A 47 10.03 -4.18 6.99
CA MET A 47 11.22 -3.46 6.56
C MET A 47 11.02 -1.98 6.80
N GLU A 48 11.79 -1.47 7.75
CA GLU A 48 11.90 -0.04 8.04
C GLU A 48 12.54 0.69 6.86
N PRO A 49 12.11 1.94 6.58
CA PRO A 49 12.73 2.73 5.53
C PRO A 49 14.15 3.18 5.92
N GLU A 50 14.89 3.66 4.93
CA GLU A 50 16.19 4.31 5.16
C GLU A 50 16.03 5.56 6.04
N ASP A 51 17.01 5.78 6.91
CA ASP A 51 17.17 6.98 7.73
C ASP A 51 15.98 7.34 8.64
N TRP A 52 15.13 6.37 8.98
CA TRP A 52 14.05 6.58 9.95
C TRP A 52 14.62 6.87 11.34
N ASP A 53 14.08 7.91 11.99
CA ASP A 53 14.50 8.41 13.30
C ASP A 53 13.98 7.58 14.49
N GLY A 54 13.16 6.56 14.22
CA GLY A 54 12.56 5.70 15.23
C GLY A 54 11.29 6.26 15.88
N VAL A 55 10.83 7.47 15.51
CA VAL A 55 9.70 8.16 16.18
C VAL A 55 8.72 8.84 15.22
N THR A 56 9.16 9.24 14.02
CA THR A 56 8.31 9.89 13.02
C THR A 56 7.25 8.90 12.51
N PRO A 57 5.97 9.28 12.47
CA PRO A 57 4.92 8.46 11.87
C PRO A 57 5.21 8.08 10.42
N LEU A 58 5.12 6.77 10.15
CA LEU A 58 5.45 6.14 8.89
C LEU A 58 4.18 5.87 8.07
N PRO A 59 4.15 6.24 6.78
CA PRO A 59 3.25 5.60 5.83
C PRO A 59 3.56 4.11 5.74
N VAL A 60 2.53 3.30 5.51
CA VAL A 60 2.63 1.83 5.45
C VAL A 60 2.29 1.34 4.05
N LEU A 61 3.07 0.37 3.56
CA LEU A 61 2.71 -0.42 2.39
C LEU A 61 2.54 -1.89 2.82
N LEU A 62 1.30 -2.34 2.94
CA LEU A 62 0.97 -3.76 3.10
C LEU A 62 1.04 -4.45 1.74
N HIS A 63 2.04 -5.30 1.50
CA HIS A 63 2.26 -5.95 0.21
C HIS A 63 2.13 -7.48 0.27
N PHE A 64 1.16 -8.02 -0.47
CA PHE A 64 0.92 -9.45 -0.62
C PHE A 64 1.79 -10.06 -1.74
N HIS A 65 2.54 -11.11 -1.42
CA HIS A 65 3.41 -11.79 -2.37
C HIS A 65 2.62 -12.65 -3.39
N GLY A 66 3.21 -12.92 -4.56
CA GLY A 66 2.63 -13.83 -5.55
C GLY A 66 2.70 -15.31 -5.16
N TRP A 67 2.09 -16.19 -5.96
CA TRP A 67 2.06 -17.64 -5.70
C TRP A 67 3.45 -18.25 -5.57
N SER A 68 3.59 -19.23 -4.66
CA SER A 68 4.85 -19.92 -4.36
C SER A 68 5.97 -19.03 -3.80
N ARG A 69 5.63 -17.80 -3.35
CA ARG A 69 6.55 -16.86 -2.69
C ARG A 69 6.20 -16.69 -1.21
N THR A 70 6.94 -15.81 -0.54
CA THR A 70 6.76 -15.45 0.87
C THR A 70 6.96 -13.94 1.03
N GLY A 71 6.59 -13.38 2.18
CA GLY A 71 6.81 -11.96 2.48
C GLY A 71 8.29 -11.54 2.34
N LYS A 72 9.21 -12.40 2.78
CA LYS A 72 10.67 -12.19 2.61
C LYS A 72 11.10 -11.96 1.16
N HIS A 73 10.43 -12.58 0.18
CA HIS A 73 10.74 -12.33 -1.23
C HIS A 73 10.31 -10.94 -1.69
N ALA A 74 9.14 -10.47 -1.24
CA ALA A 74 8.66 -9.12 -1.53
C ALA A 74 9.57 -8.05 -0.89
N GLN A 75 9.99 -8.30 0.35
CA GLN A 75 10.94 -7.45 1.05
C GLN A 75 12.29 -7.32 0.32
N ARG A 76 12.81 -8.41 -0.25
CA ARG A 76 14.08 -8.44 -0.98
C ARG A 76 13.97 -8.00 -2.44
N SER A 77 12.78 -7.64 -2.90
CA SER A 77 12.55 -7.21 -4.28
C SER A 77 13.05 -5.78 -4.49
N ASP A 78 13.89 -5.57 -5.49
CA ASP A 78 14.30 -4.21 -5.92
C ASP A 78 13.12 -3.36 -6.39
N ARG A 79 12.02 -4.00 -6.79
CA ARG A 79 10.83 -3.32 -7.31
C ARG A 79 9.84 -2.94 -6.21
N VAL A 80 9.84 -3.67 -5.08
CA VAL A 80 8.92 -3.45 -3.95
C VAL A 80 9.68 -2.96 -2.72
N GLY A 81 10.52 -3.82 -2.13
CA GLY A 81 11.41 -3.52 -1.00
C GLY A 81 12.18 -2.23 -1.16
N ALA A 82 13.01 -2.15 -2.19
CA ALA A 82 13.84 -0.96 -2.40
C ALA A 82 13.01 0.30 -2.76
N SER A 83 11.82 0.14 -3.36
CA SER A 83 10.93 1.26 -3.65
C SER A 83 10.36 1.87 -2.36
N ALA A 84 9.85 1.04 -1.45
CA ALA A 84 9.32 1.49 -0.16
C ALA A 84 10.43 2.06 0.73
N LYS A 85 11.55 1.33 0.83
CA LYS A 85 12.69 1.69 1.68
C LYS A 85 13.23 3.09 1.41
N ARG A 86 13.40 3.46 0.13
CA ARG A 86 13.90 4.78 -0.30
C ARG A 86 12.91 5.93 -0.12
N ARG A 87 11.64 5.65 0.14
CA ARG A 87 10.55 6.65 0.16
C ARG A 87 9.99 6.92 1.55
N GLY A 88 10.68 6.47 2.59
CA GLY A 88 10.18 6.65 3.96
C GLY A 88 8.95 5.78 4.27
N VAL A 89 8.74 4.69 3.54
CA VAL A 89 7.55 3.82 3.71
C VAL A 89 7.91 2.54 4.45
N LEU A 90 7.18 2.25 5.54
CA LEU A 90 7.26 0.97 6.23
C LEU A 90 6.65 -0.12 5.35
N LEU A 91 7.47 -1.06 4.89
CA LEU A 91 6.98 -2.18 4.11
C LEU A 91 6.59 -3.34 5.03
N VAL A 92 5.34 -3.77 4.93
CA VAL A 92 4.77 -4.89 5.68
C VAL A 92 4.40 -5.99 4.70
N THR A 93 4.98 -7.18 4.83
CA THR A 93 4.77 -8.28 3.88
C THR A 93 4.35 -9.56 4.60
N PRO A 94 3.04 -9.86 4.66
CA PRO A 94 2.52 -11.06 5.32
C PRO A 94 2.86 -12.35 4.56
N ASN A 95 2.90 -13.48 5.28
CA ASN A 95 3.09 -14.80 4.71
C ASN A 95 1.73 -15.51 4.49
N GLY A 96 1.46 -15.87 3.24
CA GLY A 96 0.32 -16.70 2.84
C GLY A 96 0.45 -18.14 3.31
N ARG A 97 -0.64 -18.79 3.76
CA ARG A 97 -0.63 -20.23 4.04
C ARG A 97 -0.29 -20.99 2.74
N GLY A 98 0.58 -21.99 2.84
CA GLY A 98 1.02 -22.75 1.66
C GLY A 98 1.67 -21.89 0.57
N LYS A 99 2.25 -20.73 0.91
CA LYS A 99 2.83 -19.77 -0.03
C LYS A 99 1.81 -19.25 -1.06
N SER A 100 0.55 -19.12 -0.65
CA SER A 100 -0.56 -18.64 -1.47
C SER A 100 -1.58 -17.89 -0.62
N TRP A 101 -2.60 -17.35 -1.29
CA TRP A 101 -3.74 -16.67 -0.69
C TRP A 101 -5.04 -17.30 -1.18
N ASN A 102 -6.06 -17.28 -0.34
CA ASN A 102 -7.44 -17.57 -0.70
C ASN A 102 -8.15 -16.24 -0.97
N PHE A 103 -8.25 -15.84 -2.23
CA PHE A 103 -8.95 -14.60 -2.64
C PHE A 103 -10.25 -14.88 -3.39
N TRP A 104 -10.53 -16.15 -3.69
CA TRP A 104 -11.65 -16.60 -4.53
C TRP A 104 -13.02 -16.32 -3.91
N THR A 105 -13.08 -16.22 -2.58
CA THR A 105 -14.33 -15.97 -1.86
C THR A 105 -14.17 -14.78 -0.92
N ALA A 106 -15.27 -14.05 -0.69
CA ALA A 106 -15.30 -12.93 0.24
C ALA A 106 -15.00 -13.35 1.69
N GLY A 107 -15.39 -14.57 2.09
CA GLY A 107 -15.23 -15.10 3.46
C GLY A 107 -13.87 -15.75 3.74
N THR A 108 -12.81 -15.36 3.03
CA THR A 108 -11.46 -15.90 3.27
C THR A 108 -10.90 -15.51 4.64
N GLU A 109 -10.10 -16.41 5.25
CA GLU A 109 -9.34 -16.13 6.47
C GLU A 109 -8.20 -15.12 6.26
N ASP A 110 -7.81 -14.85 5.01
CA ASP A 110 -6.69 -13.95 4.71
C ASP A 110 -7.02 -12.47 4.93
N VAL A 111 -8.29 -12.07 4.86
CA VAL A 111 -8.73 -10.70 5.17
C VAL A 111 -8.54 -10.38 6.66
N PRO A 112 -9.15 -11.12 7.62
CA PRO A 112 -8.95 -10.84 9.03
C PRO A 112 -7.50 -11.05 9.49
N PHE A 113 -6.73 -11.91 8.81
CA PHE A 113 -5.29 -12.00 9.06
C PHE A 113 -4.56 -10.71 8.67
N ALA A 114 -4.87 -10.11 7.52
CA ALA A 114 -4.28 -8.84 7.11
C ALA A 114 -4.63 -7.69 8.07
N ASP A 115 -5.86 -7.63 8.57
CA ASP A 115 -6.26 -6.67 9.62
C ASP A 115 -5.43 -6.88 10.89
N ALA A 116 -5.30 -8.13 11.36
CA ALA A 116 -4.51 -8.45 12.54
C ALA A 116 -3.01 -8.09 12.38
N VAL A 117 -2.47 -8.19 11.15
CA VAL A 117 -1.10 -7.75 10.84
C VAL A 117 -0.98 -6.23 10.96
N LEU A 118 -1.91 -5.46 10.39
CA LEU A 118 -1.90 -3.99 10.51
C LEU A 118 -2.06 -3.53 11.96
N ASP A 119 -2.91 -4.19 12.74
CA ASP A 119 -3.06 -3.94 14.18
C ASP A 119 -1.77 -4.23 14.94
N ASP A 120 -1.06 -5.32 14.61
CA ASP A 120 0.23 -5.66 15.24
C ASP A 120 1.32 -4.66 14.86
N VAL A 121 1.33 -4.19 13.61
CA VAL A 121 2.23 -3.14 13.15
C VAL A 121 1.96 -1.82 13.86
N ASN A 122 0.70 -1.41 14.00
CA ASN A 122 0.34 -0.16 14.69
C ASN A 122 0.70 -0.19 16.19
N ARG A 123 0.77 -1.38 16.80
CA ARG A 123 1.26 -1.56 18.18
C ARG A 123 2.79 -1.49 18.30
N ARG A 124 3.53 -1.63 17.20
CA ARG A 124 5.00 -1.68 17.15
C ARG A 124 5.65 -0.45 16.52
N TYR A 125 4.91 0.31 15.72
CA TYR A 125 5.42 1.42 14.92
C TYR A 125 4.48 2.62 14.97
N PRO A 126 5.01 3.85 14.91
CA PRO A 126 4.19 5.03 14.63
C PRO A 126 3.70 4.95 13.20
N VAL A 127 2.45 4.55 13.03
CA VAL A 127 1.79 4.48 11.72
C VAL A 127 1.00 5.76 11.48
N ASP A 128 1.25 6.41 10.34
CA ASP A 128 0.34 7.42 9.80
C ASP A 128 -0.89 6.70 9.23
N GLN A 129 -1.96 6.62 10.02
CA GLN A 129 -3.20 5.92 9.67
C GLN A 129 -3.87 6.48 8.39
N LYS A 130 -3.54 7.70 7.98
CA LYS A 130 -4.05 8.29 6.73
C LYS A 130 -3.24 7.86 5.50
N LYS A 131 -2.15 7.12 5.68
CA LYS A 131 -1.24 6.68 4.62
C LYS A 131 -0.98 5.18 4.69
N VAL A 132 -2.05 4.41 4.88
CA VAL A 132 -2.02 2.96 4.75
C VAL A 132 -2.34 2.59 3.31
N TYR A 133 -1.33 2.07 2.62
CA TYR A 133 -1.44 1.59 1.25
C TYR A 133 -1.44 0.06 1.22
N VAL A 134 -2.23 -0.51 0.34
CA VAL A 134 -2.31 -1.96 0.14
C VAL A 134 -1.85 -2.30 -1.27
N SER A 135 -1.03 -3.33 -1.42
CA SER A 135 -0.45 -3.72 -2.70
C SER A 135 -0.30 -5.22 -2.80
N GLY A 136 -0.13 -5.72 -4.02
CA GLY A 136 0.27 -7.10 -4.24
C GLY A 136 0.63 -7.35 -5.68
N TYR A 137 1.20 -8.53 -5.92
CA TYR A 137 1.54 -8.99 -7.27
C TYR A 137 0.90 -10.36 -7.56
N SER A 138 0.35 -10.55 -8.75
CA SER A 138 -0.23 -11.84 -9.18
C SER A 138 -1.36 -12.27 -8.23
N TYR A 139 -1.29 -13.47 -7.65
CA TYR A 139 -2.20 -13.93 -6.59
C TYR A 139 -2.23 -12.98 -5.38
N GLY A 140 -1.11 -12.33 -5.08
CA GLY A 140 -1.05 -11.30 -4.05
C GLY A 140 -1.81 -10.03 -4.47
N SER A 141 -1.83 -9.70 -5.76
CA SER A 141 -2.65 -8.58 -6.26
C SER A 141 -4.14 -8.91 -6.15
N ALA A 142 -4.54 -10.13 -6.52
CA ALA A 142 -5.91 -10.58 -6.30
C ALA A 142 -6.28 -10.58 -4.79
N MET A 143 -5.36 -10.96 -3.91
CA MET A 143 -5.54 -10.83 -2.45
C MET A 143 -5.65 -9.37 -1.99
N ALA A 144 -4.83 -8.46 -2.53
CA ALA A 144 -4.91 -7.03 -2.24
C ALA A 144 -6.28 -6.44 -2.63
N TRP A 145 -6.78 -6.82 -3.82
CA TRP A 145 -8.12 -6.50 -4.26
C TRP A 145 -9.19 -7.05 -3.33
N ARG A 146 -9.11 -8.34 -2.96
CA ARG A 146 -10.02 -8.99 -2.01
C ARG A 146 -10.00 -8.27 -0.65
N TYR A 147 -8.83 -7.90 -0.15
CA TYR A 147 -8.66 -7.20 1.12
C TYR A 147 -9.41 -5.87 1.10
N VAL A 148 -9.10 -4.97 0.17
CA VAL A 148 -9.76 -3.64 0.16
C VAL A 148 -11.25 -3.71 -0.20
N CYS A 149 -11.68 -4.78 -0.86
CA CYS A 149 -13.10 -5.06 -1.10
C CYS A 149 -13.86 -5.35 0.20
N GLN A 150 -13.22 -6.01 1.17
CA GLN A 150 -13.85 -6.47 2.41
C GLN A 150 -13.50 -5.60 3.64
N SER A 151 -12.29 -5.04 3.70
CA SER A 151 -11.71 -4.28 4.81
C SER A 151 -10.91 -3.07 4.30
N GLY A 152 -11.45 -2.33 3.32
CA GLY A 152 -10.75 -1.22 2.66
C GLY A 152 -11.08 0.18 3.15
N ALA A 153 -12.01 0.36 4.09
CA ALA A 153 -12.56 1.69 4.42
C ALA A 153 -11.50 2.72 4.84
N ASP A 154 -10.45 2.29 5.55
CA ASP A 154 -9.35 3.13 6.03
C ASP A 154 -8.07 2.99 5.17
N VAL A 155 -8.18 2.39 3.97
CA VAL A 155 -7.05 2.24 3.05
C VAL A 155 -6.98 3.43 2.10
N ALA A 156 -5.88 4.18 2.19
CA ALA A 156 -5.66 5.36 1.35
C ALA A 156 -5.50 5.00 -0.14
N ALA A 157 -4.80 3.91 -0.46
CA ALA A 157 -4.68 3.47 -1.85
C ALA A 157 -4.47 1.95 -2.01
N LEU A 158 -5.11 1.38 -3.03
CA LEU A 158 -4.76 0.08 -3.59
C LEU A 158 -3.75 0.25 -4.73
N LEU A 159 -2.60 -0.43 -4.67
CA LEU A 159 -1.55 -0.49 -5.69
C LEU A 159 -1.42 -1.93 -6.23
N ALA A 160 -2.29 -2.28 -7.16
CA ALA A 160 -2.44 -3.62 -7.71
C ALA A 160 -1.55 -3.86 -8.94
N VAL A 161 -0.96 -5.05 -9.04
CA VAL A 161 -0.02 -5.42 -10.10
C VAL A 161 -0.33 -6.81 -10.66
N ALA A 162 -0.75 -6.86 -11.93
CA ALA A 162 -0.94 -8.10 -12.69
C ALA A 162 -1.87 -9.12 -11.98
N GLY A 163 -3.02 -8.66 -11.49
CA GLY A 163 -4.03 -9.51 -10.88
C GLY A 163 -5.15 -8.70 -10.21
N SER A 164 -6.37 -9.22 -10.27
CA SER A 164 -7.57 -8.65 -9.65
C SER A 164 -8.52 -9.78 -9.24
N ILE A 165 -9.60 -9.43 -8.54
CA ILE A 165 -10.76 -10.32 -8.36
C ILE A 165 -11.72 -10.20 -9.55
N ASP A 166 -12.81 -10.98 -9.53
CA ASP A 166 -13.88 -10.88 -10.53
C ASP A 166 -14.48 -9.47 -10.50
N GLN A 167 -14.49 -8.81 -11.66
CA GLN A 167 -14.90 -7.42 -11.81
C GLN A 167 -16.42 -7.22 -11.64
N THR A 168 -17.19 -8.30 -11.57
CA THR A 168 -18.64 -8.29 -11.32
C THR A 168 -18.99 -8.35 -9.83
N GLU A 169 -18.02 -8.58 -8.95
CA GLU A 169 -18.27 -8.65 -7.51
C GLU A 169 -18.77 -7.32 -6.93
N THR A 170 -19.49 -7.44 -5.82
CA THR A 170 -19.93 -6.33 -4.98
C THR A 170 -19.03 -6.26 -3.75
N CYS A 171 -18.41 -5.11 -3.54
CA CYS A 171 -17.54 -4.87 -2.39
C CYS A 171 -18.28 -4.08 -1.31
N PRO A 172 -18.38 -4.60 -0.07
CA PRO A 172 -18.98 -3.88 1.05
C PRO A 172 -18.12 -2.69 1.53
N GLN A 173 -16.81 -2.73 1.27
CA GLN A 173 -15.89 -1.66 1.59
C GLN A 173 -15.08 -1.25 0.36
N ALA A 174 -14.27 -0.20 0.49
CA ALA A 174 -13.49 0.36 -0.60
C ALA A 174 -12.36 1.27 -0.10
N PRO A 175 -11.20 1.29 -0.79
CA PRO A 175 -10.14 2.26 -0.52
C PRO A 175 -10.53 3.66 -1.03
N GLU A 176 -9.77 4.68 -0.65
CA GLU A 176 -9.92 6.05 -1.17
C GLU A 176 -9.46 6.17 -2.63
N GLU A 177 -8.35 5.51 -2.99
CA GLU A 177 -7.80 5.52 -4.34
C GLU A 177 -7.46 4.10 -4.85
N VAL A 178 -7.61 3.87 -6.16
CA VAL A 178 -7.25 2.61 -6.81
C VAL A 178 -6.28 2.87 -7.95
N ARG A 179 -5.15 2.16 -7.92
CA ARG A 179 -4.17 2.14 -9.00
C ARG A 179 -3.86 0.70 -9.39
N HIS A 180 -4.05 0.38 -10.65
CA HIS A 180 -3.80 -0.95 -11.19
C HIS A 180 -2.82 -0.86 -12.36
N VAL A 181 -1.88 -1.80 -12.43
CA VAL A 181 -1.06 -2.00 -13.62
C VAL A 181 -1.17 -3.42 -14.15
N HIS A 182 -1.28 -3.55 -15.46
CA HIS A 182 -1.36 -4.85 -16.12
C HIS A 182 -0.63 -4.88 -17.45
N GLY A 183 -0.05 -6.04 -17.76
CA GLY A 183 0.57 -6.31 -19.05
C GLY A 183 -0.45 -6.81 -20.08
N LEU A 184 -0.43 -6.23 -21.27
CA LEU A 184 -1.28 -6.68 -22.38
C LEU A 184 -0.90 -8.07 -22.90
N ALA A 185 0.32 -8.53 -22.63
CA ALA A 185 0.81 -9.86 -22.99
C ALA A 185 0.89 -10.81 -21.78
N ASP A 186 0.17 -10.51 -20.69
CA ASP A 186 0.09 -11.40 -19.52
C ASP A 186 -0.71 -12.67 -19.88
N GLN A 187 -0.10 -13.83 -19.68
CA GLN A 187 -0.67 -15.16 -19.93
C GLN A 187 -0.69 -16.04 -18.67
N VAL A 188 -0.41 -15.45 -17.49
CA VAL A 188 -0.41 -16.16 -16.20
C VAL A 188 -1.66 -15.79 -15.42
N MET A 189 -1.90 -14.49 -15.30
CA MET A 189 -3.16 -13.92 -14.83
C MET A 189 -3.72 -13.15 -16.02
N ASP A 190 -4.24 -13.87 -17.02
CA ASP A 190 -4.65 -13.34 -18.33
C ASP A 190 -5.21 -11.91 -18.24
N PHE A 191 -4.74 -11.04 -19.13
CA PHE A 191 -5.23 -9.66 -19.17
C PHE A 191 -6.76 -9.66 -19.27
N PRO A 192 -7.50 -9.11 -18.29
CA PRO A 192 -8.94 -9.28 -18.21
C PRO A 192 -9.63 -8.32 -19.18
N MET A 193 -9.59 -8.63 -20.46
CA MET A 193 -10.22 -7.85 -21.52
C MET A 193 -11.74 -7.96 -21.39
N GLY A 194 -12.40 -6.81 -21.34
CA GLY A 194 -13.85 -6.73 -21.24
C GLY A 194 -14.56 -6.99 -22.57
N PRO A 195 -15.91 -7.05 -22.54
CA PRO A 195 -16.73 -7.21 -23.75
C PRO A 195 -16.36 -6.21 -24.84
N GLY A 196 -16.32 -6.66 -26.10
CA GLY A 196 -15.98 -5.81 -27.24
C GLY A 196 -14.52 -5.33 -27.29
N GLY A 197 -13.62 -5.95 -26.51
CA GLY A 197 -12.20 -5.58 -26.49
C GLY A 197 -11.87 -4.45 -25.49
N ASP A 198 -12.69 -4.26 -24.46
CA ASP A 198 -12.49 -3.19 -23.48
C ASP A 198 -11.23 -3.43 -22.63
N VAL A 199 -10.17 -2.68 -22.93
CA VAL A 199 -8.90 -2.71 -22.19
C VAL A 199 -8.96 -1.98 -20.85
N THR A 200 -10.05 -1.30 -20.52
CA THR A 200 -10.26 -0.61 -19.23
C THR A 200 -10.98 -1.49 -18.20
N TYR A 201 -11.37 -2.70 -18.60
CA TYR A 201 -12.06 -3.67 -17.77
C TYR A 201 -11.29 -4.15 -16.51
N PRO A 202 -9.93 -4.17 -16.45
CA PRO A 202 -9.21 -4.53 -15.22
C PRO A 202 -9.55 -3.68 -13.98
N VAL A 203 -10.16 -2.51 -14.18
CA VAL A 203 -10.61 -1.61 -13.10
C VAL A 203 -12.11 -1.31 -13.14
N ALA A 204 -12.89 -2.10 -13.90
CA ALA A 204 -14.33 -1.87 -14.07
C ALA A 204 -15.10 -1.94 -12.76
N LEU A 205 -14.70 -2.80 -11.82
CA LEU A 205 -15.34 -2.89 -10.51
C LEU A 205 -15.26 -1.57 -9.76
N TRP A 206 -14.06 -1.01 -9.59
CA TRP A 206 -13.89 0.23 -8.83
C TRP A 206 -14.44 1.45 -9.56
N ARG A 207 -14.36 1.48 -10.90
CA ARG A 207 -15.05 2.51 -11.69
C ARG A 207 -16.55 2.50 -11.44
N ARG A 208 -17.17 1.32 -11.44
CA ARG A 208 -18.60 1.16 -11.13
C ARG A 208 -18.90 1.56 -9.69
N ALA A 209 -18.12 1.05 -8.74
CA ALA A 209 -18.31 1.32 -7.31
C ALA A 209 -18.16 2.82 -6.98
N PHE A 210 -17.29 3.55 -7.68
CA PHE A 210 -17.08 4.99 -7.47
C PHE A 210 -17.91 5.88 -8.42
N GLY A 211 -18.74 5.29 -9.29
CA GLY A 211 -19.66 6.03 -10.16
C GLY A 211 -19.02 6.66 -11.41
N CYS A 212 -17.85 6.20 -11.85
CA CYS A 212 -17.10 6.74 -12.99
C CYS A 212 -16.96 5.74 -14.15
N ASN A 213 -18.09 5.35 -14.74
CA ASN A 213 -18.16 4.37 -15.84
C ASN A 213 -17.81 4.93 -17.23
N GLY A 214 -17.51 6.22 -17.37
CA GLY A 214 -17.10 6.84 -18.63
C GLY A 214 -15.71 6.38 -19.12
N ALA A 215 -15.26 6.89 -20.28
CA ALA A 215 -14.02 6.45 -20.93
C ALA A 215 -12.73 6.74 -20.13
N GLY A 216 -12.77 7.67 -19.18
CA GLY A 216 -11.59 8.14 -18.45
C GLY A 216 -10.80 9.18 -19.25
N ALA A 217 -9.85 9.82 -18.58
CA ALA A 217 -8.94 10.78 -19.17
C ALA A 217 -7.59 10.10 -19.44
N PRO A 218 -7.19 9.91 -20.72
CA PRO A 218 -5.85 9.45 -21.03
C PRO A 218 -4.84 10.48 -20.53
N GLN A 219 -3.79 10.00 -19.88
CA GLN A 219 -2.67 10.80 -19.41
C GLN A 219 -1.48 10.64 -20.35
N LYS A 220 -0.47 11.49 -20.18
CA LYS A 220 0.78 11.37 -20.92
C LYS A 220 1.44 10.02 -20.60
N ASP A 221 1.73 9.25 -21.64
CA ASP A 221 2.54 8.04 -21.55
C ASP A 221 3.86 8.30 -20.85
N TRP A 222 4.35 7.28 -20.15
CA TRP A 222 5.55 7.42 -19.33
C TRP A 222 6.39 6.16 -19.30
N GLN A 223 7.64 6.31 -18.89
CA GLN A 223 8.64 5.25 -18.85
C GLN A 223 9.51 5.42 -17.60
N ALA A 224 9.71 4.32 -16.86
CA ALA A 224 10.82 4.21 -15.91
C ALA A 224 12.05 3.56 -16.56
N ARG A 225 11.85 2.84 -17.67
CA ARG A 225 12.87 2.18 -18.48
C ARG A 225 12.54 2.39 -19.95
N SER A 226 13.55 2.62 -20.78
CA SER A 226 13.37 2.90 -22.22
C SER A 226 12.64 1.80 -22.98
N PHE A 227 12.74 0.54 -22.52
CA PHE A 227 12.09 -0.61 -23.14
C PHE A 227 10.63 -0.84 -22.68
N LEU A 228 10.12 -0.05 -21.73
CA LEU A 228 8.81 -0.29 -21.12
C LEU A 228 8.01 1.00 -20.99
N THR A 229 7.13 1.24 -21.97
CA THR A 229 6.13 2.32 -21.95
C THR A 229 4.89 1.91 -21.19
N PHE A 230 4.40 2.83 -20.36
CA PHE A 230 3.11 2.74 -19.69
C PHE A 230 2.15 3.74 -20.33
N SER A 231 1.00 3.25 -20.77
CA SER A 231 -0.14 4.08 -21.13
C SER A 231 -1.07 4.18 -19.94
N ARG A 232 -1.31 5.41 -19.48
CA ARG A 232 -2.07 5.69 -18.26
C ARG A 232 -3.44 6.26 -18.62
N THR A 233 -4.48 5.72 -18.01
CA THR A 233 -5.83 6.30 -18.02
C THR A 233 -6.27 6.53 -16.58
N SER A 234 -6.85 7.69 -16.30
CA SER A 234 -7.32 8.06 -14.97
C SER A 234 -8.79 8.49 -14.99
N TRP A 235 -9.51 8.20 -13.92
CA TRP A 235 -10.89 8.61 -13.68
C TRP A 235 -10.94 9.33 -12.34
N SER A 236 -11.54 10.53 -12.32
CA SER A 236 -11.90 11.19 -11.08
C SER A 236 -13.38 10.97 -10.78
N CYS A 237 -13.64 10.33 -9.66
CA CYS A 237 -14.89 9.67 -9.31
C CYS A 237 -15.44 10.26 -8.01
N ALA A 238 -15.96 11.50 -8.10
CA ALA A 238 -16.66 12.20 -7.02
C ALA A 238 -15.97 12.10 -5.63
N GLY A 239 -14.68 12.39 -5.57
CA GLY A 239 -13.88 12.35 -4.34
C GLY A 239 -13.04 11.09 -4.14
N ARG A 240 -13.05 10.17 -5.11
CA ARG A 240 -12.14 9.03 -5.21
C ARG A 240 -11.54 8.96 -6.61
N ASP A 241 -10.37 8.36 -6.75
CA ASP A 241 -9.71 8.26 -8.05
C ASP A 241 -9.42 6.80 -8.43
N VAL A 242 -9.51 6.50 -9.73
CA VAL A 242 -9.10 5.23 -10.31
C VAL A 242 -8.06 5.51 -11.39
N THR A 243 -6.94 4.79 -11.36
CA THR A 243 -5.90 4.86 -12.38
C THR A 243 -5.56 3.46 -12.89
N LEU A 244 -5.47 3.32 -14.20
CA LEU A 244 -5.01 2.11 -14.88
C LEU A 244 -3.77 2.46 -15.70
N ASP A 245 -2.67 1.76 -15.43
CA ASP A 245 -1.50 1.73 -16.29
C ASP A 245 -1.47 0.42 -17.10
N LEU A 246 -1.27 0.52 -18.41
CA LEU A 246 -1.10 -0.62 -19.30
C LEU A 246 0.31 -0.62 -19.88
N HIS A 247 0.91 -1.79 -20.04
CA HIS A 247 2.23 -1.94 -20.69
C HIS A 247 2.26 -3.13 -21.66
N PRO A 248 3.18 -3.15 -22.64
CA PRO A 248 3.20 -4.21 -23.66
C PRO A 248 3.75 -5.55 -23.16
N GLY A 249 4.42 -5.58 -22.00
CA GLY A 249 5.00 -6.80 -21.43
C GLY A 249 3.98 -7.82 -20.88
N GLY A 250 4.48 -8.96 -20.39
CA GLY A 250 3.69 -10.01 -19.75
C GLY A 250 3.65 -9.94 -18.21
N HIS A 251 3.69 -11.09 -17.54
CA HIS A 251 3.48 -11.22 -16.09
C HIS A 251 4.71 -10.86 -15.25
N PHE A 252 4.81 -9.60 -14.80
CA PHE A 252 5.86 -9.16 -13.88
C PHE A 252 5.47 -7.89 -13.13
N ILE A 253 6.15 -7.61 -12.02
CA ILE A 253 6.08 -6.29 -11.38
C ILE A 253 6.86 -5.29 -12.23
N PRO A 254 6.26 -4.24 -12.82
CA PRO A 254 7.00 -3.36 -13.73
C PRO A 254 8.06 -2.52 -13.01
N HIS A 255 9.20 -2.27 -13.67
CA HIS A 255 10.25 -1.41 -13.10
C HIS A 255 9.70 -0.01 -12.82
N GLY A 256 10.03 0.53 -11.64
CA GLY A 256 9.68 1.89 -11.24
C GLY A 256 8.19 2.13 -10.97
N TRP A 257 7.30 1.15 -11.20
CA TRP A 257 5.85 1.39 -11.08
C TRP A 257 5.42 1.65 -9.64
N ILE A 258 5.76 0.75 -8.71
CA ILE A 258 5.48 0.94 -7.27
C ILE A 258 6.12 2.22 -6.76
N GLY A 259 7.39 2.46 -7.12
CA GLY A 259 8.11 3.67 -6.72
C GLY A 259 7.38 4.94 -7.17
N ARG A 260 6.99 5.02 -8.44
CA ARG A 260 6.22 6.15 -8.95
C ARG A 260 4.91 6.36 -8.21
N GLN A 261 4.15 5.29 -7.93
CA GLN A 261 2.88 5.42 -7.22
C GLN A 261 3.09 5.99 -5.82
N LEU A 262 4.10 5.50 -5.10
CA LEU A 262 4.46 6.02 -3.79
C LEU A 262 4.94 7.47 -3.86
N ASP A 263 5.72 7.86 -4.88
CA ASP A 263 6.14 9.26 -5.06
C ASP A 263 4.92 10.18 -5.22
N GLU A 264 3.98 9.80 -6.09
CA GLU A 264 2.77 10.58 -6.35
C GLU A 264 1.87 10.69 -5.12
N LEU A 265 1.64 9.58 -4.40
CA LEU A 265 0.83 9.55 -3.18
C LEU A 265 1.45 10.33 -2.01
N LEU A 266 2.77 10.39 -1.95
CA LEU A 266 3.51 11.09 -0.89
C LEU A 266 3.85 12.54 -1.25
N GLY A 267 3.50 13.00 -2.47
CA GLY A 267 3.88 14.32 -2.96
C GLY A 267 5.39 14.50 -3.18
N LEU A 268 6.12 13.40 -3.39
CA LEU A 268 7.55 13.41 -3.70
C LEU A 268 7.77 13.64 -5.19
N THR A 269 8.94 14.16 -5.54
CA THR A 269 9.36 14.22 -6.95
C THR A 269 9.65 12.80 -7.44
N PRO A 270 9.02 12.34 -8.55
CA PRO A 270 9.25 10.99 -9.05
C PRO A 270 10.73 10.70 -9.29
N SER A 271 11.23 9.62 -8.66
CA SER A 271 12.63 9.22 -8.77
C SER A 271 12.76 7.74 -9.14
N TYR A 272 13.51 7.47 -10.20
CA TYR A 272 13.73 6.12 -10.70
C TYR A 272 15.22 5.77 -10.49
N PRO A 273 15.58 4.63 -9.88
CA PRO A 273 16.79 3.97 -10.34
C PRO A 273 16.55 3.46 -11.75
#